data_AF-A0A3N5BIB2-F1
#
_entry.id   AF-A0A3N5BIB2-F1
#
_cell.length_a   1.000
_cell.length_b   1.000
_cell.length_c   1.000
_cell.angle_alpha   90.00
_cell.angle_beta   90.00
_cell.angle_gamma   90.00
#
_symmetry.space_group_name_H-M   'P 1'
#
loop_
_entity.id
_entity.type
_entity.pdbx_description
1 polymer ?
#
loop_
_entity_poly.entity_id
_entity_poly.type
_entity_poly.pdbx_seq_one_letter_code
_entity_poly.pdbx_strand_id
1 'polypeptide(L)' 'MRLAWLDRKKEGPSPILIEFHETLALLQLGYRQLDFSEPDFIDWIIFNIGALERRLVALLKTARREGVTAWKPPPAP' A
#
# COMPACT_ATOMS: atom_id res chain seq x y z
N MET A 1 28.03 29.56 -4.66
CA MET A 1 28.08 28.16 -5.16
C MET A 1 27.15 27.31 -4.30
N ARG A 2 25.91 27.05 -4.76
CA ARG A 2 24.93 26.21 -4.05
C ARG A 2 25.28 24.74 -4.29
N LEU A 3 25.49 23.99 -3.22
CA LEU A 3 25.75 22.55 -3.25
C LEU A 3 24.47 21.81 -3.69
N ALA A 4 24.36 21.53 -4.98
CA ALA A 4 23.26 20.76 -5.59
C ALA A 4 23.27 19.25 -5.24
N TRP A 5 24.13 18.81 -4.30
CA TRP A 5 24.33 17.40 -3.95
C TRP A 5 23.51 16.92 -2.76
N LEU A 6 22.78 17.82 -2.10
CA LEU A 6 21.85 17.46 -1.01
C LEU A 6 20.51 16.91 -1.51
N ASP A 7 20.25 16.99 -2.82
CA ASP A 7 19.04 16.44 -3.43
C ASP A 7 19.27 15.04 -4.01
N ARG A 8 20.15 14.26 -3.35
CA ARG A 8 20.22 12.81 -3.54
C ARG A 8 18.91 12.26 -2.96
N LYS A 9 17.86 12.33 -3.78
CA LYS A 9 16.51 11.79 -3.59
C LYS A 9 16.51 10.66 -2.57
N LYS A 10 15.62 10.74 -1.59
CA LYS A 10 15.20 9.64 -0.71
C LYS A 10 15.14 8.31 -1.52
N GLU A 11 16.18 7.49 -1.46
CA GLU A 11 16.28 6.20 -2.19
C GLU A 11 15.50 5.07 -1.49
N GLY A 12 14.48 5.42 -0.70
CA GLY A 12 13.57 4.48 -0.07
C GLY A 12 12.24 4.40 -0.84
N PRO A 13 11.55 3.24 -0.81
CA PRO A 13 10.17 3.18 -1.30
C PRO A 13 9.32 4.22 -0.56
N SER A 14 8.41 4.87 -1.28
CA SER A 14 7.47 5.83 -0.68
C SER A 14 6.72 5.14 0.48
N PRO A 15 6.52 5.79 1.63
CA PRO A 15 5.76 5.22 2.75
C PRO A 15 4.37 4.70 2.32
N ILE A 16 3.73 5.38 1.36
CA ILE A 16 2.43 4.95 0.81
C ILE A 16 2.55 3.63 0.03
N LEU A 17 3.66 3.41 -0.68
CA LEU A 17 3.90 2.15 -1.39
C LEU A 17 4.14 1.01 -0.41
N ILE A 18 4.91 1.27 0.67
CA ILE A 18 5.12 0.29 1.75
C ILE A 18 3.77 -0.11 2.34
N GLU A 19 2.98 0.87 2.76
CA GLU A 19 1.67 0.62 3.39
C GLU A 19 0.69 -0.06 2.42
N PHE A 20 0.76 0.26 1.13
CA PHE A 20 -0.05 -0.41 0.10
C PHE A 20 0.28 -1.90 0.02
N HIS A 21 1.56 -2.26 -0.02
CA HIS A 21 1.98 -3.66 -0.07
C HIS A 21 1.64 -4.42 1.22
N GLU A 22 1.82 -3.79 2.38
CA GLU A 22 1.43 -4.38 3.67
C GLU A 22 -0.09 -4.63 3.74
N THR A 23 -0.90 -3.63 3.36
CA THR A 23 -2.36 -3.75 3.33
C THR A 23 -2.79 -4.86 2.36
N LEU A 24 -2.13 -4.96 1.20
CA LEU A 24 -2.41 -6.00 0.21
C LEU A 24 -2.07 -7.40 0.74
N ALA A 25 -0.94 -7.55 1.44
CA ALA A 25 -0.55 -8.82 2.05
C ALA A 25 -1.55 -9.24 3.14
N LEU A 26 -2.01 -8.30 3.97
CA LEU A 26 -3.05 -8.54 4.98
C LEU A 26 -4.38 -8.93 4.34
N LEU A 27 -4.76 -8.30 3.22
CA LEU A 27 -5.99 -8.66 2.51
C LEU A 27 -5.93 -10.09 1.96
N GLN A 28 -4.78 -10.48 1.37
CA GLN A 28 -4.56 -11.86 0.93
C GLN A 28 -4.62 -12.86 2.10
N LEU A 29 -4.11 -12.49 3.27
CA LEU A 29 -4.24 -13.29 4.47
C LEU A 29 -5.71 -13.40 4.91
N GLY A 30 -6.47 -12.30 4.90
CA GLY A 30 -7.89 -12.30 5.24
C GLY A 30 -8.70 -13.24 4.34
N TYR A 31 -8.44 -13.24 3.03
CA TYR A 31 -9.06 -14.18 2.11
C TYR A 31 -8.74 -15.64 2.46
N ARG A 32 -7.48 -15.96 2.77
CA ARG A 32 -7.12 -17.31 3.23
C ARG A 32 -7.76 -17.66 4.56
N GLN A 33 -7.88 -16.71 5.48
CA GLN A 33 -8.52 -16.96 6.77
C GLN A 33 -9.99 -17.33 6.56
N LEU A 34 -10.69 -16.72 5.61
CA LEU A 34 -12.08 -17.05 5.31
C LEU A 34 -12.26 -18.53 4.92
N ASP A 35 -11.29 -19.10 4.18
CA ASP A 35 -11.33 -20.49 3.74
C ASP A 35 -11.14 -21.51 4.88
N PHE A 36 -10.49 -21.11 5.99
CA PHE A 36 -10.04 -22.03 7.04
C PHE A 36 -10.50 -21.65 8.46
N SER A 37 -11.45 -20.73 8.59
CA SER A 37 -11.91 -20.27 9.91
C SER A 37 -13.17 -20.97 10.39
N GLU A 38 -13.26 -21.10 11.71
CA GLU A 38 -14.50 -21.54 12.36
C GLU A 38 -15.64 -20.55 12.06
N PRO A 39 -16.90 -21.03 11.97
CA PRO A 39 -18.05 -20.20 11.63
C PRO A 39 -18.19 -18.92 12.47
N ASP A 40 -17.85 -19.00 13.76
CA ASP A 40 -17.95 -17.89 14.71
C ASP A 40 -17.04 -16.70 14.35
N PHE A 41 -16.01 -16.89 13.52
CA PHE A 41 -15.08 -15.83 13.11
C PHE A 41 -15.39 -15.25 11.72
N ILE A 42 -16.32 -15.84 10.95
CA ILE A 42 -16.60 -15.45 9.56
C ILE A 42 -16.97 -13.96 9.46
N ASP A 43 -17.86 -13.48 10.32
CA ASP A 43 -18.32 -12.08 10.29
C ASP A 43 -17.16 -11.10 10.54
N TRP A 44 -16.27 -11.44 11.48
CA TRP A 44 -15.09 -10.64 11.78
C TRP A 44 -14.11 -10.62 10.59
N ILE A 45 -13.91 -11.76 9.93
CA ILE A 45 -13.04 -11.87 8.75
C ILE A 45 -13.61 -11.04 7.59
N ILE A 46 -14.91 -11.16 7.31
CA ILE A 46 -15.59 -10.38 6.26
C ILE A 46 -15.46 -8.88 6.55
N PHE A 47 -15.69 -8.47 7.80
CA PHE A 47 -15.50 -7.07 8.21
C PHE A 47 -14.07 -6.59 7.93
N ASN A 48 -13.06 -7.37 8.29
CA ASN A 48 -11.66 -7.02 8.08
C ASN A 48 -11.27 -6.95 6.60
N ILE A 49 -11.70 -7.91 5.78
CA ILE A 49 -11.51 -7.88 4.32
C ILE A 49 -12.06 -6.56 3.78
N GLY A 50 -13.32 -6.23 4.09
CA GLY A 50 -13.93 -4.99 3.63
C GLY A 50 -13.24 -3.72 4.15
N ALA A 51 -12.65 -3.76 5.36
CA ALA A 51 -11.87 -2.64 5.90
C ALA A 51 -10.55 -2.45 5.15
N LEU A 52 -9.84 -3.54 4.85
CA LEU A 52 -8.58 -3.54 4.11
C LEU A 52 -8.78 -3.08 2.66
N GLU A 53 -9.85 -3.50 1.99
CA GLU A 53 -10.20 -3.01 0.65
C GLU A 53 -10.44 -1.50 0.62
N ARG A 54 -11.19 -0.98 1.59
CA ARG A 54 -11.40 0.47 1.75
C ARG A 54 -10.08 1.20 2.02
N ARG A 55 -9.17 0.60 2.80
CA ARG A 55 -7.82 1.15 3.04
C ARG A 55 -7.01 1.23 1.74
N LEU A 56 -7.02 0.18 0.91
CA LEU A 56 -6.34 0.17 -0.39
C LEU A 56 -6.87 1.29 -1.30
N VAL A 57 -8.19 1.46 -1.38
CA VAL A 57 -8.79 2.55 -2.16
C VAL A 57 -8.35 3.92 -1.65
N ALA A 58 -8.28 4.10 -0.32
CA ALA A 58 -7.78 5.35 0.26
C ALA A 58 -6.30 5.60 -0.08
N LEU A 59 -5.45 4.57 0.01
CA LEU A 59 -4.03 4.66 -0.36
C LEU A 59 -3.84 5.04 -1.83
N LEU A 60 -4.62 4.45 -2.74
CA LEU A 60 -4.58 4.80 -4.16
C LEU A 60 -4.99 6.26 -4.41
N LYS A 61 -6.01 6.74 -3.70
CA LYS A 61 -6.43 8.16 -3.78
C LYS A 61 -5.33 9.09 -3.26
N THR A 62 -4.66 8.73 -2.17
CA THR A 62 -3.55 9.52 -1.61
C THR A 62 -2.33 9.49 -2.54
N ALA A 63 -1.94 8.31 -3.04
CA ALA A 63 -0.84 8.16 -4.00
C ALA A 63 -1.05 9.04 -5.24
N ARG A 64 -2.28 9.06 -5.78
CA ARG A 64 -2.65 9.93 -6.90
C ARG A 64 -2.50 11.42 -6.58
N ARG A 65 -2.88 11.85 -5.37
CA ARG A 65 -2.74 13.25 -4.93
C ARG A 65 -1.28 13.64 -4.76
N GLU A 66 -0.44 12.71 -4.32
CA GLU A 66 1.00 12.93 -4.06
C GLU A 66 1.89 12.67 -5.29
N GLY A 67 1.31 12.26 -6.43
CA GLY A 67 2.07 11.92 -7.64
C GLY A 67 2.97 10.70 -7.46
N VAL A 68 2.69 9.86 -6.46
CA VAL A 68 3.43 8.62 -6.22
C VAL A 68 3.04 7.61 -7.29
N THR A 69 4.03 7.07 -7.99
CA THR A 69 3.85 6.05 -9.02
C THR A 69 4.64 4.80 -8.65
N ALA A 70 4.15 3.64 -9.11
CA ALA A 70 4.78 2.35 -8.83
C ALA A 70 6.03 2.11 -9.69
N TRP A 71 6.19 2.85 -10.79
CA TRP A 71 7.31 2.74 -11.71
C TRP A 71 8.38 3.78 -11.41
N LYS A 72 9.66 3.38 -11.54
CA LYS A 72 10.77 4.32 -11.51
C LYS A 72 10.62 5.27 -12.70
N PRO A 73 10.65 6.59 -12.50
CA PRO A 73 10.59 7.52 -13.64
C PRO A 73 11.76 7.24 -14.58
N PRO A 74 11.56 7.34 -15.91
CA PRO A 74 12.64 7.16 -16.86
C PRO A 74 13.80 8.11 -16.55
N PRO A 75 15.06 7.72 -16.81
CA PRO A 75 16.20 8.60 -16.58
C PRO A 75 16.00 9.91 -17.34
N ALA A 76 16.37 11.03 -16.72
CA ALA A 76 16.33 12.33 -17.37
C ALA A 76 17.22 12.32 -18.64
N PRO A 77 16.85 13.04 -19.71
CA PRO A 77 17.64 13.13 -20.94
C PRO A 77 19.01 13.76 -20.70
#